data_AF-A0A9W6H8A9-F1
#
_entry.id   AF-A0A9W6H8A9-F1
#
_cell.length_a   1.000
_cell.length_b   1.000
_cell.length_c   1.000
_cell.angle_alpha   90.00
_cell.angle_beta   90.00
_cell.angle_gamma   90.00
#
_symmetry.space_group_name_H-M   'P 1'
#
loop_
_entity.id
_entity.type
_entity.pdbx_description
1 polymer ?
#
loop_
_entity_poly.entity_id
_entity_poly.type
_entity_poly.pdbx_seq_one_letter_code
_entity_poly.pdbx_strand_id
1 'polypeptide(L)'
;MRLATLKGASVSDPSQATRPHDEYVIRKLRLSPDHRAAVDAVERYLVHRGAFTDAGHLERLLNDLVDLFEQSAWNNVPIREIVGEDPVEFAEQLLANYADGQSIAEQRNRLTATIDEIIAGVVVRSRHDLRNPDALP
;
A
#
# COMPACT_ATOMS: atom_id res chain seq x y z
N MET A 1 -42.58 19.40 -38.94
CA MET A 1 -42.28 18.02 -38.50
C MET A 1 -41.31 18.10 -37.31
N ARG A 2 -41.39 17.15 -36.37
CA ARG A 2 -41.01 17.17 -34.93
C ARG A 2 -39.55 17.45 -34.52
N LEU A 3 -39.41 17.86 -33.23
CA LEU A 3 -38.21 17.90 -32.38
C LEU A 3 -37.48 16.54 -32.26
N ALA A 4 -36.17 16.56 -32.02
CA ALA A 4 -35.43 15.71 -31.06
C ALA A 4 -33.98 16.22 -30.89
N THR A 5 -33.61 16.76 -29.72
CA THR A 5 -32.80 16.08 -28.69
C THR A 5 -31.29 16.08 -28.95
N LEU A 6 -30.58 17.04 -28.37
CA LEU A 6 -29.20 16.83 -27.92
C LEU A 6 -29.16 17.09 -26.42
N LYS A 7 -29.49 16.02 -25.71
CA LYS A 7 -29.44 15.89 -24.26
C LYS A 7 -27.99 15.72 -23.82
N GLY A 8 -27.55 16.61 -22.95
CA GLY A 8 -26.54 16.38 -21.92
C GLY A 8 -25.24 15.71 -22.34
N ALA A 9 -24.27 16.53 -22.76
CA ALA A 9 -22.88 16.22 -22.42
C ALA A 9 -22.80 16.30 -20.90
N SER A 10 -22.91 15.14 -20.25
CA SER A 10 -22.63 14.98 -18.82
C SER A 10 -21.15 15.25 -18.64
N VAL A 11 -20.82 16.51 -18.36
CA VAL A 11 -19.57 16.88 -17.69
C VAL A 11 -19.57 16.05 -16.42
N SER A 12 -18.72 15.03 -16.41
CA SER A 12 -18.52 14.22 -15.23
C SER A 12 -18.09 15.15 -14.11
N ASP A 13 -18.83 15.07 -13.01
CA ASP A 13 -18.65 15.86 -11.80
C ASP A 13 -17.18 15.80 -11.33
N PRO A 14 -16.44 16.93 -11.25
CA PRO A 14 -15.07 16.93 -10.76
C PRO A 14 -14.97 16.67 -9.25
N SER A 15 -16.09 16.47 -8.53
CA SER A 15 -16.10 16.19 -7.10
C SER A 15 -15.63 14.78 -6.69
N GLN A 16 -15.32 13.89 -7.66
CA GLN A 16 -14.79 12.54 -7.42
C GLN A 16 -13.28 12.37 -7.69
N ALA A 17 -12.53 13.47 -7.81
CA ALA A 17 -11.07 13.42 -8.00
C ALA A 17 -10.33 14.05 -6.81
N THR A 18 -10.24 13.34 -5.69
CA THR A 18 -9.14 13.54 -4.75
C THR A 18 -8.54 12.18 -4.46
N ARG A 19 -7.64 11.77 -5.37
CA ARG A 19 -6.85 10.55 -5.20
C ARG A 19 -5.85 10.82 -4.06
N PRO A 20 -5.63 9.89 -3.12
CA PRO A 20 -4.52 9.98 -2.15
C PRO A 20 -3.10 10.00 -2.78
N HIS A 21 -2.98 10.21 -4.10
CA HIS A 21 -1.73 10.14 -4.85
C HIS A 21 -1.10 11.53 -5.12
N ASP A 22 -1.80 12.62 -4.82
CA ASP A 22 -1.38 13.95 -5.26
C ASP A 22 -0.22 14.52 -4.42
N GLU A 23 -0.20 14.25 -3.11
CA GLU A 23 0.80 14.84 -2.22
C GLU A 23 2.21 14.27 -2.46
N TYR A 24 2.37 12.95 -2.46
CA TYR A 24 3.65 12.30 -2.79
C TYR A 24 4.19 12.79 -4.14
N VAL A 25 3.33 12.83 -5.17
CA VAL A 25 3.73 13.26 -6.51
C VAL A 25 4.17 14.72 -6.50
N ILE A 26 3.42 15.62 -5.87
CA ILE A 26 3.78 17.05 -5.77
C ILE A 26 5.10 17.23 -5.02
N ARG A 27 5.29 16.50 -3.91
CA ARG A 27 6.49 16.57 -3.06
C ARG A 27 7.72 16.09 -3.81
N LYS A 28 7.64 14.92 -4.44
CA LYS A 28 8.67 14.44 -5.36
C LYS A 28 8.92 15.47 -6.47
N LEU A 29 7.87 16.08 -7.04
CA LEU A 29 7.92 17.20 -8.01
C LEU A 29 8.67 18.45 -7.56
N ARG A 30 8.90 18.66 -6.27
CA ARG A 30 9.66 19.81 -5.74
C ARG A 30 11.14 19.53 -5.51
N LEU A 31 11.56 18.27 -5.53
CA LEU A 31 12.97 17.89 -5.38
C LEU A 31 13.81 18.40 -6.56
N SER A 32 15.11 18.55 -6.32
CA SER A 32 16.08 18.78 -7.41
C SER A 32 16.06 17.62 -8.41
N PRO A 33 16.48 17.83 -9.68
CA PRO A 33 16.46 16.79 -10.70
C PRO A 33 17.15 15.49 -10.28
N ASP A 34 18.30 15.58 -9.61
CA ASP A 34 19.07 14.41 -9.19
C ASP A 34 18.38 13.64 -8.05
N HIS A 35 17.82 14.34 -7.06
CA HIS A 35 17.10 13.71 -5.95
C HIS A 35 15.81 13.04 -6.44
N ARG A 36 15.08 13.71 -7.34
CA ARG A 36 13.92 13.13 -8.02
C ARG A 36 14.28 11.85 -8.76
N ALA A 37 15.36 11.87 -9.56
CA ALA A 37 15.78 10.71 -10.32
C ALA A 37 16.17 9.53 -9.42
N ALA A 38 16.79 9.81 -8.27
CA ALA A 38 17.09 8.80 -7.25
C ALA A 38 15.81 8.21 -6.64
N VAL A 39 14.85 9.05 -6.23
CA VAL A 39 13.53 8.58 -5.73
C VAL A 39 12.82 7.73 -6.78
N ASP A 40 12.78 8.17 -8.05
CA ASP A 40 12.15 7.41 -9.14
C ASP A 40 12.80 6.03 -9.35
N ALA A 41 14.13 5.94 -9.22
CA ALA A 41 14.85 4.68 -9.36
C ALA A 41 14.53 3.72 -8.21
N VAL A 42 14.50 4.22 -6.97
CA VAL A 42 14.18 3.43 -5.77
C VAL A 42 12.70 3.03 -5.78
N GLU A 43 11.78 3.95 -6.05
CA GLU A 43 10.34 3.68 -6.20
C GLU A 43 10.10 2.57 -7.23
N ARG A 44 10.72 2.67 -8.42
CA ARG A 44 10.60 1.65 -9.45
C ARG A 44 11.06 0.29 -8.93
N TYR A 45 12.21 0.23 -8.25
CA TYR A 45 12.71 -1.02 -7.69
C TYR A 45 11.73 -1.62 -6.67
N LEU A 46 11.28 -0.81 -5.70
CA LEU A 46 10.37 -1.24 -4.65
C LEU A 46 9.05 -1.77 -5.21
N VAL A 47 8.44 -1.06 -6.17
CA VAL A 47 7.18 -1.49 -6.82
C VAL A 47 7.32 -2.85 -7.49
N HIS A 48 8.45 -3.12 -8.16
CA HIS A 48 8.68 -4.41 -8.82
C HIS A 48 9.06 -5.51 -7.83
N ARG A 49 9.80 -5.17 -6.77
CA ARG A 49 10.38 -6.11 -5.81
C ARG A 49 9.44 -6.49 -4.66
N GLY A 50 8.63 -5.56 -4.18
CA GLY A 50 7.92 -5.62 -2.90
C GLY A 50 6.65 -6.46 -2.89
N ALA A 51 6.13 -6.87 -4.05
CA ALA A 51 4.90 -7.67 -4.17
C ALA A 51 3.75 -7.18 -3.26
N PHE A 52 3.57 -5.86 -3.18
CA PHE A 52 2.63 -5.23 -2.25
C PHE A 52 1.18 -5.66 -2.55
N THR A 53 0.50 -6.26 -1.56
CA THR A 53 -0.92 -6.64 -1.65
C THR A 53 -1.87 -5.56 -1.11
N ASP A 54 -1.33 -4.59 -0.35
CA ASP A 54 -2.07 -3.45 0.21
C ASP A 54 -1.51 -2.13 -0.32
N ALA A 55 -2.38 -1.35 -0.97
CA ALA A 55 -2.05 -0.05 -1.54
C ALA A 55 -1.65 0.99 -0.46
N GLY A 56 -2.27 0.93 0.73
CA GLY A 56 -1.93 1.85 1.82
C GLY A 56 -0.53 1.62 2.38
N HIS A 57 0.02 0.42 2.18
CA HIS A 57 1.37 0.10 2.63
C HIS A 57 2.44 0.68 1.71
N LEU A 58 2.24 0.49 0.41
CA LEU A 58 3.08 1.13 -0.61
C LEU A 58 3.05 2.65 -0.44
N GLU A 59 1.89 3.24 -0.20
CA GLU A 59 1.74 4.68 0.02
C GLU A 59 2.56 5.17 1.22
N ARG A 60 2.50 4.49 2.38
CA ARG A 60 3.33 4.87 3.54
C ARG A 60 4.82 4.79 3.22
N LEU A 61 5.26 3.69 2.62
CA LEU A 61 6.66 3.49 2.27
C LEU A 61 7.16 4.56 1.27
N LEU A 62 6.35 4.93 0.27
CA LEU A 62 6.72 5.97 -0.70
C LEU A 62 6.72 7.37 -0.09
N ASN A 63 5.82 7.64 0.86
CA ASN A 63 5.86 8.89 1.63
C ASN A 63 7.12 8.95 2.49
N ASP A 64 7.46 7.91 3.24
CA ASP A 64 8.68 7.90 4.05
C ASP A 64 9.96 8.02 3.21
N LEU A 65 9.96 7.46 1.98
CA LEU A 65 11.02 7.66 1.01
C LEU A 65 11.15 9.13 0.58
N VAL A 66 10.04 9.81 0.23
CA VAL A 66 10.12 11.21 -0.19
C VAL A 66 10.49 12.13 0.98
N ASP A 67 10.00 11.85 2.19
CA ASP A 67 10.37 12.54 3.43
C ASP A 67 11.90 12.52 3.64
N LEU A 68 12.51 11.35 3.50
CA LEU A 68 13.96 11.17 3.64
C LEU A 68 14.73 12.05 2.63
N PHE A 69 14.31 12.05 1.37
CA PHE A 69 14.99 12.81 0.32
C PHE A 69 14.77 14.32 0.45
N GLU A 70 13.61 14.77 0.92
CA GLU A 70 13.36 16.19 1.22
C GLU A 70 14.26 16.68 2.36
N GLN A 71 14.34 15.92 3.46
CA GLN A 71 15.21 16.25 4.60
C GLN A 71 16.68 16.25 4.19
N SER A 72 17.09 15.27 3.39
CA SER A 72 18.47 15.16 2.89
C SER A 72 18.82 16.34 1.97
N ALA A 73 17.92 16.73 1.07
CA ALA A 73 18.11 17.88 0.21
C ALA A 73 18.22 19.19 1.01
N TRP A 74 17.41 19.36 2.05
CA TRP A 74 17.48 20.53 2.93
C TRP A 74 18.82 20.63 3.67
N ASN A 75 19.38 19.48 4.04
CA ASN A 75 20.67 19.38 4.71
C ASN A 75 21.88 19.29 3.75
N ASN A 76 21.66 19.40 2.43
CA ASN A 76 22.69 19.21 1.39
C ASN A 76 23.46 17.88 1.49
N VAL A 77 22.78 16.82 1.91
CA VAL A 77 23.36 15.48 1.99
C VAL A 77 23.51 14.93 0.56
N PRO A 78 24.71 14.51 0.13
CA PRO A 78 24.90 13.88 -1.17
C PRO A 78 24.08 12.60 -1.30
N ILE A 79 23.54 12.32 -2.49
CA ILE A 79 22.68 11.14 -2.72
C ILE A 79 23.37 9.83 -2.29
N ARG A 80 24.69 9.72 -2.48
CA ARG A 80 25.47 8.54 -2.05
C ARG A 80 25.53 8.34 -0.54
N GLU A 81 25.41 9.41 0.24
CA GLU A 81 25.29 9.32 1.70
C GLU A 81 23.86 8.94 2.13
N ILE A 82 22.85 9.17 1.28
CA ILE A 82 21.46 8.76 1.53
C ILE A 82 21.27 7.27 1.24
N VAL A 83 21.63 6.83 0.03
CA VAL A 83 21.35 5.46 -0.46
C VAL A 83 22.51 4.49 -0.24
N GLY A 84 23.64 4.98 0.25
CA GLY A 84 24.86 4.19 0.43
C GLY A 84 25.59 3.84 -0.87
N GLU A 85 26.64 3.03 -0.71
CA GLU A 85 27.42 2.48 -1.82
C GLU A 85 26.61 1.46 -2.63
N ASP A 86 25.76 0.68 -1.95
CA ASP A 86 24.81 -0.25 -2.55
C ASP A 86 23.36 0.22 -2.38
N PRO A 87 22.77 0.87 -3.41
CA PRO A 87 21.38 1.31 -3.38
C PRO A 87 20.37 0.15 -3.35
N VAL A 88 20.77 -1.06 -3.76
CA VAL A 88 19.91 -2.24 -3.67
C VAL A 88 19.79 -2.68 -2.22
N GLU A 89 20.90 -2.71 -1.49
CA GLU A 89 20.88 -3.00 -0.05
C GLU A 89 20.01 -1.99 0.70
N PHE A 90 20.15 -0.70 0.41
CA PHE A 90 19.28 0.34 0.96
C PHE A 90 17.79 0.04 0.69
N ALA A 91 17.44 -0.29 -0.56
CA ALA A 91 16.05 -0.56 -0.92
C ALA A 91 15.50 -1.85 -0.27
N GLU A 92 16.31 -2.90 -0.14
CA GLU A 92 15.92 -4.15 0.54
C GLU A 92 15.75 -3.94 2.05
N GLN A 93 16.64 -3.17 2.69
CA GLN A 93 16.50 -2.80 4.11
C GLN A 93 15.26 -1.93 4.33
N LEU A 94 15.03 -0.96 3.44
CA LEU A 94 13.82 -0.15 3.49
C LEU A 94 12.59 -1.05 3.37
N LEU A 95 12.52 -1.96 2.39
CA LEU A 95 11.40 -2.89 2.23
C LEU A 95 11.19 -3.79 3.45
N ALA A 96 12.27 -4.32 4.04
CA ALA A 96 12.21 -5.19 5.22
C ALA A 96 11.55 -4.50 6.42
N ASN A 97 11.82 -3.21 6.63
CA ASN A 97 11.22 -2.41 7.71
C ASN A 97 9.69 -2.31 7.60
N TYR A 98 9.13 -2.49 6.40
CA TYR A 98 7.69 -2.46 6.16
C TYR A 98 7.11 -3.88 6.05
N ALA A 99 7.87 -4.88 5.58
CA ALA A 99 7.41 -6.27 5.46
C ALA A 99 6.97 -6.91 6.79
N ASP A 100 7.69 -6.63 7.89
CA ASP A 100 7.40 -7.23 9.20
C ASP A 100 6.15 -6.63 9.87
N GLY A 101 5.77 -5.39 9.52
CA GLY A 101 4.66 -4.68 10.13
C GLY A 101 3.28 -5.24 9.79
N GLN A 102 3.09 -5.71 8.55
CA GLN A 102 1.79 -6.23 8.11
C GLN A 102 1.51 -7.66 8.53
N SER A 103 2.49 -8.56 8.43
CA SER A 103 2.28 -9.95 8.85
C SER A 103 1.98 -10.02 10.34
N ILE A 104 2.68 -9.27 11.18
CA ILE A 104 2.48 -9.33 12.63
C ILE A 104 1.18 -8.65 13.06
N ALA A 105 0.86 -7.46 12.54
CA ALA A 105 -0.37 -6.76 12.93
C ALA A 105 -1.64 -7.50 12.47
N GLU A 106 -1.65 -8.01 11.24
CA GLU A 106 -2.78 -8.79 10.72
C GLU A 106 -2.90 -10.15 11.43
N GLN A 107 -1.79 -10.83 11.69
CA GLN A 107 -1.82 -12.09 12.45
C GLN A 107 -2.25 -11.86 13.89
N ARG A 108 -1.86 -10.74 14.53
CA ARG A 108 -2.37 -10.36 15.85
C ARG A 108 -3.87 -10.09 15.82
N ASN A 109 -4.36 -9.32 14.86
CA ASN A 109 -5.79 -9.04 14.72
C ASN A 109 -6.59 -10.31 14.41
N ARG A 110 -6.09 -11.17 13.51
CA ARG A 110 -6.71 -12.46 13.19
C ARG A 110 -6.73 -13.38 14.41
N LEU A 111 -5.63 -13.46 15.16
CA LEU A 111 -5.57 -14.23 16.39
C LEU A 111 -6.60 -13.73 17.40
N THR A 112 -6.64 -12.42 17.67
CA THR A 112 -7.63 -11.83 18.59
C THR A 112 -9.05 -12.11 18.13
N ALA A 113 -9.38 -11.86 16.86
CA ALA A 113 -10.72 -12.10 16.31
C ALA A 113 -11.14 -13.57 16.41
N THR A 114 -10.24 -14.51 16.08
CA THR A 114 -10.53 -15.96 16.21
C THR A 114 -10.72 -16.37 17.68
N ILE A 115 -9.94 -15.82 18.61
CA ILE A 115 -10.12 -16.09 20.04
C ILE A 115 -11.44 -15.50 20.55
N ASP A 116 -11.81 -14.29 20.13
CA ASP A 116 -13.09 -13.66 20.48
C ASP A 116 -14.29 -14.45 19.94
N GLU A 117 -14.21 -14.97 18.71
CA GLU A 117 -15.23 -15.85 18.12
C GLU A 117 -15.41 -17.15 18.93
N ILE A 118 -14.29 -17.76 19.35
CA ILE A 118 -14.29 -18.97 20.20
C ILE A 118 -14.94 -18.67 21.56
N ILE A 119 -14.57 -17.56 22.21
CA ILE A 119 -15.11 -17.15 23.51
C ILE A 119 -16.61 -16.81 23.39
N ALA A 120 -17.03 -16.16 22.31
CA ALA A 120 -18.42 -15.82 22.05
C ALA A 120 -19.30 -17.04 21.72
N GLY A 121 -18.72 -18.25 21.60
CA GLY A 121 -19.45 -19.47 21.30
C GLY A 121 -19.99 -19.53 19.87
N VAL A 122 -19.48 -18.68 18.97
CA VAL A 122 -19.80 -18.73 17.54
C VAL A 122 -18.96 -19.83 16.92
N VAL A 123 -19.33 -21.07 17.20
CA VAL A 123 -18.69 -22.25 16.59
C VAL A 123 -18.84 -22.15 15.08
N VAL A 124 -17.73 -22.00 14.37
CA VAL A 124 -17.66 -22.28 12.93
C VAL A 124 -18.08 -23.73 12.79
N ARG A 125 -19.34 -23.96 12.40
CA ARG A 125 -19.84 -25.30 12.08
C ARG A 125 -19.10 -25.76 10.83
N SER A 126 -17.99 -26.45 11.03
CA SER A 126 -17.31 -27.22 10.01
C SER A 126 -18.33 -28.12 9.32
N ARG A 127 -18.53 -27.89 8.02
CA ARG A 127 -19.55 -28.50 7.17
C ARG A 127 -19.27 -29.98 6.87
N HIS A 128 -18.66 -30.73 7.79
CA HIS A 128 -18.17 -32.10 7.54
C HIS A 128 -18.96 -33.22 8.25
N ASP A 129 -19.96 -32.91 9.07
CA ASP A 129 -20.68 -33.92 9.88
C ASP A 129 -22.10 -34.28 9.37
N LEU A 130 -22.42 -34.08 8.09
CA LEU A 130 -23.70 -34.52 7.51
C LEU A 130 -23.52 -35.71 6.54
N ARG A 131 -23.12 -36.86 7.10
CA ARG A 131 -23.30 -38.20 6.51
C ARG A 131 -23.11 -39.19 7.68
N ASN A 132 -24.10 -39.84 8.28
CA ASN A 132 -25.33 -40.44 7.79
C ASN A 132 -26.22 -40.77 9.02
N PRO A 133 -27.47 -40.29 9.14
CA PRO A 133 -28.35 -40.65 10.25
C PRO A 133 -29.02 -42.03 10.13
N ASP A 134 -28.85 -42.76 9.02
CA ASP A 134 -29.53 -44.04 8.79
C ASP A 134 -28.62 -45.27 8.93
N ALA A 135 -27.68 -45.24 9.88
CA ALA A 135 -27.01 -46.45 10.34
C ALA A 135 -27.57 -46.86 11.71
N LEU A 136 -28.66 -47.62 11.70
CA LEU A 136 -29.15 -48.41 12.83
C LEU A 136 -29.50 -49.81 12.31
N PRO A 137 -29.47 -50.82 13.20
CA PRO A 137 -28.48 -51.91 13.24
C PRO A 137 -28.63 -53.01 12.19
#